data_AF-A0A821VG98-F1
#
_entry.id   AF-A0A821VG98-F1
#
_cell.length_a   1.000
_cell.length_b   1.000
_cell.length_c   1.000
_cell.angle_alpha   90.00
_cell.angle_beta   90.00
_cell.angle_gamma   90.00
#
_symmetry.space_group_name_H-M   'P 1'
#
loop_
_entity.id
_entity.type
_entity.pdbx_description
1 polymer ?
#
loop_
_entity_poly.entity_id
_entity_poly.type
_entity_poly.pdbx_seq_one_letter_code
_entity_poly.pdbx_strand_id
1 'polypeptide(L)' 'GSIITEALGATYPTVIVYIMDTPRSSNPITFMSNMLYAVSILYKYRLPFIIVLNKTDIIHHRFALEWMNDFELFQSAIEQ' A
#
# COMPACT_ATOMS: atom_id res chain seq x y z
N GLY A 1 6.47 -16.64 -8.20
CA GLY A 1 6.53 -15.63 -7.13
C GLY A 1 7.51 -16.04 -6.04
N SER A 2 7.08 -16.90 -5.10
CA SER A 2 7.85 -17.29 -3.91
C SER A 2 9.32 -17.61 -4.16
N ILE A 3 9.60 -18.50 -5.12
CA ILE A 3 10.97 -18.96 -5.38
C ILE A 3 11.94 -17.80 -5.64
N ILE A 4 11.53 -16.81 -6.43
CA ILE A 4 12.39 -15.66 -6.77
C ILE A 4 12.53 -14.74 -5.56
N THR A 5 11.42 -14.44 -4.88
CA THR A 5 11.42 -13.53 -3.72
C THR A 5 12.19 -14.10 -2.54
N GLU A 6 12.10 -15.42 -2.31
CA GLU A 6 12.85 -16.14 -1.28
C GLU A 6 14.33 -16.24 -1.64
N ALA A 7 14.67 -16.60 -2.89
CA ALA A 7 16.06 -16.68 -3.33
C ALA A 7 16.76 -15.31 -3.23
N LEU A 8 16.09 -14.24 -3.68
CA LEU A 8 16.63 -12.87 -3.56
C LEU A 8 16.69 -12.42 -2.10
N GLY A 9 15.64 -12.66 -1.31
CA GLY A 9 15.58 -12.29 0.11
C GLY A 9 16.61 -13.02 0.98
N ALA A 10 16.98 -14.25 0.62
CA ALA A 10 18.02 -15.01 1.32
C ALA A 10 19.45 -14.60 0.91
N THR A 11 19.64 -14.14 -0.32
CA THR A 11 20.98 -13.87 -0.88
C THR A 11 21.37 -12.40 -0.77
N TYR A 12 20.40 -11.48 -0.83
CA TYR A 12 20.64 -10.04 -0.89
C TYR A 12 19.66 -9.26 -0.01
N PRO A 13 20.04 -8.06 0.49
CA PRO A 13 19.09 -7.14 1.10
C PRO A 13 17.96 -6.80 0.12
N THR A 14 16.78 -7.38 0.34
CA THR A 14 15.63 -7.26 -0.57
C THR A 14 14.49 -6.52 0.11
N VAL A 15 13.89 -5.57 -0.60
CA VAL A 15 12.75 -4.76 -0.14
C VAL A 15 11.61 -4.89 -1.16
N ILE A 16 10.39 -5.07 -0.67
CA ILE A 16 9.19 -5.08 -1.51
C ILE A 16 8.68 -3.65 -1.66
N VAL A 17 8.55 -3.20 -2.90
CA VAL A 17 7.98 -1.90 -3.25
C VAL A 17 6.57 -2.12 -3.80
N TYR A 18 5.57 -1.74 -3.02
CA TYR A 18 4.16 -1.82 -3.39
C TYR A 18 3.69 -0.48 -3.95
N ILE A 19 3.49 -0.43 -5.27
CA ILE A 19 3.09 0.79 -5.97
C ILE A 19 1.57 0.90 -5.96
N MET A 20 1.07 1.91 -5.27
CA MET A 20 -0.35 2.27 -5.26
C MET A 20 -0.59 3.44 -6.22
N ASP A 21 -1.61 3.30 -7.06
CA ASP A 21 -2.05 4.36 -7.96
C ASP A 21 -2.93 5.37 -7.21
N THR A 22 -2.41 6.58 -6.95
CA THR A 22 -3.07 7.58 -6.10
C THR A 22 -4.44 8.02 -6.67
N PRO A 23 -4.57 8.36 -7.97
CA PRO A 23 -5.85 8.80 -8.52
C PRO A 23 -6.97 7.76 -8.44
N ARG A 24 -6.64 6.47 -8.55
CA ARG A 24 -7.62 5.37 -8.43
C ARG A 24 -7.94 5.03 -6.98
N SER A 25 -7.00 5.26 -6.08
CA SER A 25 -7.16 5.00 -4.65
C SER A 25 -7.80 6.16 -3.89
N SER A 26 -8.26 7.20 -4.61
CA SER A 26 -9.08 8.27 -4.05
C SER A 26 -10.45 7.78 -3.59
N ASN A 27 -10.92 6.64 -4.09
CA ASN A 27 -12.09 5.94 -3.55
C ASN A 27 -11.69 5.16 -2.28
N PRO A 28 -12.31 5.42 -1.11
CA PRO A 28 -11.97 4.78 0.17
C PRO A 28 -12.06 3.24 0.15
N ILE A 29 -13.01 2.66 -0.58
CA ILE A 29 -13.18 1.20 -0.72
C ILE A 29 -12.01 0.60 -1.51
N THR A 30 -11.56 1.32 -2.55
CA THR A 30 -10.40 0.91 -3.35
C THR A 30 -9.11 1.02 -2.55
N PHE A 31 -8.97 2.10 -1.76
CA PHE A 31 -7.85 2.26 -0.83
C PHE A 31 -7.79 1.12 0.19
N MET A 32 -8.93 0.78 0.81
CA MET A 32 -9.04 -0.33 1.77
C MET A 32 -8.57 -1.65 1.17
N SER A 33 -9.07 -1.97 -0.03
CA SER A 33 -8.74 -3.20 -0.74
C SER A 33 -7.26 -3.29 -1.07
N ASN A 34 -6.65 -2.17 -1.51
CA ASN A 34 -5.21 -2.11 -1.77
C ASN A 34 -4.39 -2.27 -0.49
N MET A 35 -4.82 -1.70 0.63
CA MET A 35 -4.13 -1.85 1.91
C MET A 35 -4.20 -3.28 2.45
N LEU A 36 -5.36 -3.93 2.38
CA LEU A 36 -5.50 -5.35 2.72
C LEU A 36 -4.61 -6.23 1.83
N TYR A 37 -4.54 -5.93 0.54
CA TYR A 37 -3.66 -6.65 -0.39
C TYR A 37 -2.18 -6.44 -0.04
N ALA A 38 -1.76 -5.20 0.24
CA ALA A 38 -0.41 -4.88 0.70
C ALA A 38 -0.03 -5.66 1.97
N VAL A 39 -0.94 -5.70 2.96
CA VAL A 39 -0.76 -6.47 4.20
C VAL A 39 -0.64 -7.97 3.91
N SER A 40 -1.44 -8.51 2.99
CA SER A 40 -1.35 -9.92 2.61
C SER A 40 0.03 -10.29 2.03
N ILE A 41 0.63 -9.40 1.23
CA ILE A 41 1.97 -9.57 0.67
C ILE A 41 3.02 -9.47 1.77
N LEU A 42 2.91 -8.48 2.66
CA LEU A 42 3.80 -8.31 3.81
C LEU A 42 3.84 -9.58 4.67
N TYR A 43 2.68 -10.13 5.02
CA TYR A 43 2.61 -11.35 5.84
C TYR A 43 3.14 -12.59 5.12
N LYS A 44 2.93 -12.69 3.81
CA LYS A 44 3.40 -13.82 3.01
C LYS A 44 4.92 -13.85 2.87
N TYR A 45 5.55 -12.71 2.61
CA TYR A 45 6.99 -12.66 2.29
C TYR A 45 7.87 -12.23 3.45
N ARG A 46 7.34 -11.52 4.44
CA ARG A 46 8.07 -11.06 5.65
C ARG A 46 9.37 -10.30 5.34
N LEU A 47 9.41 -9.62 4.20
CA LEU A 47 10.50 -8.73 3.82
C LEU A 47 10.18 -7.28 4.20
N PRO A 48 11.19 -6.41 4.36
CA PRO A 48 10.97 -4.98 4.45
C PRO A 48 10.07 -4.49 3.32
N PHE A 49 9.11 -3.64 3.65
CA PHE A 49 7.99 -3.31 2.76
C PHE A 49 7.76 -1.81 2.72
N ILE A 50 7.70 -1.25 1.51
CA ILE A 50 7.50 0.18 1.26
C ILE A 50 6.28 0.34 0.36
N ILE A 51 5.34 1.18 0.80
CA ILE A 51 4.20 1.60 -0.03
C ILE A 51 4.61 2.88 -0.74
N VAL A 52 4.50 2.88 -2.08
CA VAL A 52 4.77 4.04 -2.93
C VAL A 52 3.46 4.56 -3.48
N LEU A 53 3.10 5.78 -3.11
CA LEU A 53 1.96 6.50 -3.66
C LEU A 53 2.40 7.15 -4.98
N ASN A 54 1.97 6.57 -6.11
CA ASN A 54 2.37 6.98 -7.45
C ASN A 54 1.35 7.95 -8.07
N LYS A 55 1.77 8.72 -9.08
CA LYS A 55 0.97 9.72 -9.80
C LYS A 55 0.43 10.86 -8.92
N THR A 56 1.29 11.35 -8.03
CA THR A 56 0.97 12.46 -7.12
C THR A 56 0.84 13.81 -7.82
N ASP A 57 1.32 13.89 -9.07
CA ASP A 57 1.15 15.00 -9.99
C ASP A 57 -0.32 15.18 -10.44
N ILE A 58 -1.11 14.10 -10.46
CA ILE A 58 -2.53 14.14 -10.86
C ILE A 58 -3.43 14.41 -9.65
N ILE A 59 -3.23 13.67 -8.54
CA ILE A 59 -3.97 13.84 -7.28
C ILE A 59 -2.98 13.80 -6.12
N HIS A 60 -3.09 14.78 -5.21
CA HIS A 60 -2.21 14.88 -4.05
C HIS A 60 -2.42 13.69 -3.10
N HIS A 61 -1.35 13.03 -2.68
CA HIS A 61 -1.36 11.81 -1.86
C HIS A 61 -1.74 12.02 -0.37
N ARG A 62 -2.18 13.23 0.00
CA ARG A 62 -2.33 13.62 1.41
C ARG A 62 -3.49 12.89 2.09
N PHE A 63 -4.59 12.68 1.35
CA PHE A 63 -5.74 11.91 1.84
C PHE A 63 -5.32 10.50 2.30
N ALA A 64 -4.43 9.83 1.56
CA ALA A 64 -3.96 8.49 1.90
C ALA A 64 -3.12 8.51 3.18
N LEU A 65 -2.29 9.54 3.39
CA LEU A 65 -1.55 9.71 4.64
C LEU A 65 -2.50 9.99 5.81
N GLU A 66 -3.52 10.83 5.61
CA GLU A 66 -4.51 11.15 6.64
C GLU A 66 -5.31 9.89 7.03
N TRP A 67 -5.81 9.11 6.07
CA TRP A 67 -6.51 7.85 6.34
C TRP A 67 -5.65 6.78 7.01
N MET A 68 -4.33 6.77 6.78
CA MET A 68 -3.42 5.83 7.45
C MET A 68 -3.10 6.24 8.89
N ASN A 69 -3.08 7.55 9.18
CA ASN A 69 -2.75 8.06 10.52
C ASN A 69 -4.01 8.25 11.39
N ASP A 70 -5.16 8.46 10.77
CA ASP A 70 -6.43 8.74 11.44
C ASP A 70 -7.54 7.86 10.86
N PHE A 71 -7.96 6.89 11.67
CA PHE A 71 -9.01 5.94 11.32
C PHE A 71 -10.41 6.59 11.29
N GLU A 72 -10.67 7.65 12.07
CA GLU A 72 -11.98 8.31 12.10
C GLU A 72 -12.24 9.06 10.79
N LEU A 73 -11.20 9.72 10.25
CA LEU A 73 -11.25 10.34 8.92
C LEU A 73 -11.49 9.31 7.82
N PHE A 74 -10.87 8.14 7.93
CA PHE A 74 -11.08 7.07 6.97
C PHE A 74 -12.51 6.49 7.03
N GLN A 75 -13.02 6.24 8.24
CA GLN A 75 -14.38 5.75 8.44
C GLN A 75 -15.41 6.73 7.89
N SER A 76 -15.25 8.03 8.20
CA SER A 76 -16.13 9.08 7.70
C SER A 76 -16.16 9.14 6.17
N ALA A 77 -15.03 8.87 5.51
CA ALA A 77 -14.95 8.83 4.05
C ALA A 77 -15.67 7.62 3.44
N ILE A 78 -15.77 6.49 4.15
CA ILE A 78 -16.52 5.30 3.70
C ILE A 78 -18.03 5.50 3.82
N GLU A 79 -18.47 6.24 4.84
CA GLU A 79 -19.88 6.50 5.12
C GLU A 79 -20.50 7.59 4.23
N GLN A 80 -19.68 8.31 3.44
CA GLN A 80 -20.09 9.28 2.41
C GLN A 80 -20.36 8.62 1.05
#